data_AF-A0A9N9KII7-F1
#
_entry.id   AF-A0A9N9KII7-F1
#
_cell.length_a   1.000
_cell.length_b   1.000
_cell.length_c   1.000
_cell.angle_alpha   90.00
_cell.angle_beta   90.00
_cell.angle_gamma   90.00
#
_symmetry.space_group_name_H-M   'P 1'
#
loop_
_entity.id
_entity.type
_entity.pdbx_description
1 polymer ?
#
loop_
_entity_poly.entity_id
_entity_poly.type
_entity_poly.pdbx_seq_one_letter_code
_entity_poly.pdbx_strand_id
1 'polypeptide(L)'
;DIIKWDRRNDYITINASEKTKHYYLKINGTDEYDQQTMFRQHFGTLANWKLNDILKMLKLNPKDDLEIKKMYEILYNCYQGNYNKEEKKKQCTIILKYCIRDCIAPKEAIEYINKITEYRLISDLTIIPLYEYSYGNKTKMINNLFVNLAHQEQFEISFKYRGRNEKEKFKGGLVGDPEKGFSSISHVVLDFNSLYPSLMTQNNICFLTKLLENEEEECYKISFEDIKGKTKY
;
A
#
# COMPACT_ATOMS: atom_id res chain seq x y z
N ASP A 1 -20.39 27.08 16.82
CA ASP A 1 -19.76 25.86 17.39
C ASP A 1 -18.37 25.67 16.83
N ILE A 2 -17.34 25.75 17.68
CA ILE A 2 -15.98 25.38 17.29
C ILE A 2 -16.01 23.87 17.06
N ILE A 3 -15.75 23.44 15.82
CA ILE A 3 -15.59 22.02 15.50
C ILE A 3 -14.49 21.49 16.41
N LYS A 4 -14.88 20.69 17.41
CA LYS A 4 -13.92 20.02 18.30
C LYS A 4 -13.15 19.05 17.41
N TRP A 5 -11.85 19.29 17.25
CA TRP A 5 -10.97 18.45 16.43
C TRP A 5 -11.11 16.97 16.84
N ASP A 6 -11.74 16.14 15.99
CA ASP A 6 -11.87 14.70 16.20
C ASP A 6 -10.60 14.01 15.70
N ARG A 7 -9.57 14.01 16.55
CA ARG A 7 -8.31 13.32 16.26
C ARG A 7 -8.48 11.83 16.50
N ARG A 8 -8.28 11.03 15.46
CA ARG A 8 -8.36 9.57 15.50
C ARG A 8 -7.01 8.94 15.25
N ASN A 9 -6.96 7.63 15.45
CA ASN A 9 -5.82 6.83 15.08
C ASN A 9 -6.29 5.45 14.63
N ASP A 10 -5.57 4.92 13.65
CA ASP A 10 -5.74 3.58 13.11
C ASP A 10 -4.38 2.95 12.85
N TYR A 11 -4.37 1.68 12.47
CA TYR A 11 -3.16 0.96 12.07
C TYR A 11 -3.11 0.77 10.56
N ILE A 12 -2.01 1.22 9.96
CA ILE A 12 -1.73 0.97 8.54
C ILE A 12 -0.76 -0.20 8.45
N THR A 13 -1.10 -1.16 7.58
CA THR A 13 -0.22 -2.30 7.28
C THR A 13 0.83 -1.87 6.27
N ILE A 14 2.11 -1.98 6.65
CA ILE A 14 3.25 -1.67 5.78
C ILE A 14 3.63 -2.90 4.96
N ASN A 15 3.80 -4.03 5.64
CA ASN A 15 4.15 -5.32 5.05
C ASN A 15 3.60 -6.45 5.93
N ALA A 16 3.91 -7.71 5.59
CA ALA A 16 3.40 -8.88 6.32
C ALA A 16 3.79 -8.91 7.81
N SER A 17 4.93 -8.31 8.18
CA SER A 17 5.47 -8.29 9.54
C SER A 17 5.22 -6.99 10.29
N GLU A 18 4.87 -5.91 9.60
CA GLU A 18 4.94 -4.55 10.15
C GLU A 18 3.65 -3.77 9.94
N LYS A 19 3.18 -3.17 11.03
CA LYS A 19 2.11 -2.18 11.05
C LYS A 19 2.59 -0.92 11.74
N THR A 20 2.13 0.22 11.26
CA THR A 20 2.43 1.52 11.85
C THR A 20 1.15 2.19 12.33
N LYS A 21 1.22 2.92 13.43
CA LYS A 21 0.10 3.69 13.93
C LYS A 21 0.02 5.00 13.15
N HIS A 22 -1.13 5.28 12.58
CA HIS A 22 -1.40 6.50 11.83
C HIS A 22 -2.39 7.35 12.63
N TYR A 23 -2.06 8.63 12.80
CA TYR A 23 -2.91 9.60 13.49
C TYR A 23 -3.42 10.58 12.45
N TYR A 24 -4.73 10.80 12.41
CA TYR A 24 -5.35 11.67 11.43
C TYR A 24 -6.45 12.52 12.07
N LEU A 25 -6.79 13.60 11.38
CA LEU A 25 -7.95 14.40 11.72
C LEU A 25 -9.14 13.90 10.91
N LYS A 26 -10.21 13.47 11.59
CA LYS A 26 -11.41 13.04 10.89
C LYS A 26 -12.14 14.24 10.32
N ILE A 27 -12.02 14.43 9.00
CA ILE A 27 -12.71 15.46 8.24
C ILE A 27 -13.60 14.77 7.22
N ASN A 28 -14.92 14.96 7.33
CA ASN A 28 -15.86 14.32 6.40
C ASN A 28 -15.60 14.77 4.96
N GLY A 29 -15.51 13.80 4.04
CA GLY A 29 -15.24 14.05 2.62
C GLY A 29 -13.77 14.32 2.28
N THR A 30 -12.85 14.18 3.24
CA THR A 30 -11.41 14.31 3.01
C THR A 30 -10.67 13.09 3.52
N ASP A 31 -9.79 12.54 2.70
CA ASP A 31 -8.89 11.45 3.08
C ASP A 31 -7.48 11.99 3.30
N GLU A 32 -6.88 11.64 4.44
CA GLU A 32 -5.50 11.98 4.77
C GLU A 32 -4.58 10.83 4.38
N TYR A 33 -3.47 11.15 3.69
CA TYR A 33 -2.47 10.18 3.29
C TYR A 33 -1.11 10.58 3.84
N ASP A 34 -0.59 9.77 4.77
CA ASP A 34 0.78 9.91 5.25
C ASP A 34 1.76 9.37 4.19
N GLN A 35 2.49 10.29 3.58
CA GLN A 35 3.44 9.99 2.50
C GLN A 35 4.59 9.10 2.97
N GLN A 36 5.05 9.22 4.22
CA GLN A 36 6.08 8.33 4.74
C GLN A 36 5.56 6.88 4.79
N THR A 37 4.32 6.70 5.22
CA THR A 37 3.65 5.40 5.20
C THR A 37 3.48 4.86 3.78
N MET A 38 3.12 5.72 2.82
CA MET A 38 3.03 5.34 1.40
C MET A 38 4.39 4.90 0.83
N PHE A 39 5.48 5.60 1.13
CA PHE A 39 6.82 5.21 0.70
C PHE A 39 7.23 3.86 1.31
N ARG A 40 6.90 3.62 2.57
CA ARG A 40 7.16 2.34 3.25
C ARG A 40 6.39 1.19 2.60
N GLN A 41 5.13 1.40 2.23
CA GLN A 41 4.34 0.40 1.51
C GLN A 41 4.86 0.13 0.09
N HIS A 42 5.43 1.14 -0.58
CA HIS A 42 5.92 1.01 -1.95
C HIS A 42 7.33 0.38 -2.02
N PHE A 43 8.28 0.86 -1.22
CA PHE A 43 9.68 0.40 -1.25
C PHE A 43 10.00 -0.74 -0.28
N GLY A 44 9.09 -1.08 0.64
CA GLY A 44 9.32 -2.13 1.62
C GLY A 44 10.27 -1.68 2.72
N THR A 45 11.46 -2.28 2.81
CA THR A 45 12.45 -2.01 3.88
C THR A 45 13.62 -1.19 3.35
N LEU A 46 13.67 0.10 3.71
CA LEU A 46 14.84 0.96 3.53
C LEU A 46 15.54 1.18 4.87
N ALA A 47 16.85 1.42 4.83
CA ALA A 47 17.65 1.71 6.03
C ALA A 47 17.21 3.01 6.73
N ASN A 48 16.71 3.98 5.97
CA ASN A 48 16.26 5.27 6.46
C ASN A 48 15.11 5.81 5.60
N TRP A 49 14.13 6.46 6.24
CA TRP A 49 12.93 7.03 5.64
C TRP A 49 12.91 8.56 5.67
N LYS A 50 14.07 9.20 5.84
CA LYS A 50 14.20 10.65 5.65
C LYS A 50 13.92 10.99 4.20
N LEU A 51 13.22 12.10 4.00
CA LEU A 51 12.84 12.60 2.68
C LEU A 51 14.04 12.77 1.75
N ASN A 52 15.18 13.30 2.23
CA ASN A 52 16.39 13.49 1.41
C ASN A 52 16.94 12.15 0.86
N ASP A 53 16.86 11.07 1.63
CA ASP A 53 17.30 9.74 1.18
C ASP A 53 16.37 9.19 0.10
N ILE A 54 15.06 9.39 0.26
CA ILE A 54 14.05 9.01 -0.73
C ILE A 54 14.24 9.81 -2.03
N LEU A 55 14.41 11.13 -1.93
CA LEU A 55 14.66 11.99 -3.10
C LEU A 55 15.92 11.57 -3.85
N LYS A 56 17.00 11.25 -3.13
CA LYS A 56 18.25 10.76 -3.71
C LYS A 56 18.06 9.41 -4.41
N MET A 57 17.33 8.48 -3.79
CA MET A 57 17.02 7.18 -4.37
C MET A 57 16.24 7.32 -5.69
N LEU A 58 15.30 8.26 -5.73
CA LEU A 58 14.49 8.56 -6.92
C LEU A 58 15.19 9.49 -7.93
N LYS A 59 16.43 9.92 -7.64
CA LYS A 59 17.19 10.89 -8.46
C LYS A 59 16.42 12.19 -8.71
N LEU A 60 15.62 12.62 -7.73
CA LEU A 60 14.91 13.89 -7.74
C LEU A 60 15.78 15.00 -7.15
N ASN A 61 15.34 16.25 -7.34
CA ASN A 61 16.03 17.40 -6.77
C ASN A 61 16.18 17.21 -5.24
N PRO A 62 17.35 17.50 -4.66
CA PRO A 62 17.50 17.44 -3.23
C PRO A 62 16.66 18.54 -2.56
N LYS A 63 16.51 18.42 -1.25
CA LYS A 63 16.00 19.49 -0.40
C LYS A 63 17.20 20.04 0.39
N ASP A 64 17.26 21.37 0.50
CA ASP A 64 18.24 22.04 1.35
C ASP A 64 17.82 21.87 2.81
N ASP A 65 18.74 21.48 3.69
CA ASP A 65 18.46 21.38 5.11
C ASP A 65 18.66 22.75 5.79
N LEU A 66 17.60 23.26 6.43
CA LEU A 66 17.67 24.43 7.29
C LEU A 66 17.50 23.98 8.75
N GLU A 67 18.54 24.14 9.55
CA GLU A 67 18.46 23.82 10.98
C GLU A 67 17.35 24.64 11.67
N ILE A 68 16.56 23.96 12.50
CA ILE A 68 15.44 24.55 13.24
C ILE A 68 15.91 25.75 14.08
N LYS A 69 17.08 25.65 14.73
CA LYS A 69 17.66 26.74 15.53
C LYS A 69 17.88 28.00 14.69
N LYS A 70 18.47 27.84 13.51
CA LYS A 70 18.73 28.94 12.58
C LYS A 70 17.43 29.55 12.05
N MET A 71 16.40 28.73 11.80
CA MET A 71 15.08 29.24 11.43
C MET A 71 14.48 30.12 12.54
N TYR A 72 14.50 29.66 13.79
CA TYR A 72 14.00 30.43 14.93
C TYR A 72 14.81 31.70 15.18
N GLU A 73 16.13 31.65 15.04
CA GLU A 73 17.00 32.82 15.17
C GLU A 73 16.65 33.90 14.14
N ILE A 74 16.48 33.51 12.88
CA ILE A 74 16.05 34.42 11.81
C ILE A 74 14.69 35.03 12.16
N LEU A 75 13.71 34.22 12.56
CA LEU A 75 12.35 34.71 12.89
C LEU A 75 12.38 35.67 14.09
N TYR A 76 13.15 35.33 15.12
CA TYR A 76 13.31 36.15 16.31
C TYR A 76 13.94 37.50 15.98
N ASN A 77 15.05 37.52 15.26
CA ASN A 77 15.71 38.77 14.83
C ASN A 77 14.82 39.62 13.91
N CYS A 78 14.03 38.97 13.04
CA CYS A 78 13.01 39.64 12.21
C CYS A 78 11.89 40.28 13.04
N TYR A 79 11.52 39.68 14.18
CA TYR A 79 10.49 40.19 15.10
C TYR A 79 11.02 41.31 15.98
N GLN A 80 12.22 41.16 16.55
CA GLN A 80 12.86 42.17 17.39
C GLN A 80 13.29 43.43 16.62
N GLY A 81 13.27 43.39 15.29
CA GLY A 81 13.68 44.53 14.45
C GLY A 81 15.20 44.64 14.29
N ASN A 82 15.95 43.57 14.55
CA ASN A 82 17.41 43.53 14.45
C ASN A 82 17.92 43.58 13.00
N TYR A 83 17.06 43.38 12.02
CA TYR A 83 17.39 43.43 10.60
C TYR A 83 16.83 44.67 9.92
N ASN A 84 17.63 45.26 9.03
CA ASN A 84 17.12 46.27 8.13
C ASN A 84 16.12 45.66 7.12
N LYS A 85 15.42 46.51 6.36
CA LYS A 85 14.36 46.07 5.43
C LYS A 85 14.87 45.07 4.39
N GLU A 86 16.08 45.26 3.88
CA GLU A 86 16.66 44.38 2.86
C GLU A 86 17.12 43.04 3.43
N GLU A 87 17.78 43.05 4.59
CA GLU A 87 18.21 41.86 5.32
C GLU A 87 17.01 41.02 5.72
N LYS A 88 15.96 41.63 6.29
CA LYS A 88 14.72 40.95 6.63
C LYS A 88 14.11 40.26 5.41
N LYS A 89 14.09 40.94 4.26
CA LYS A 89 13.61 40.34 3.01
C LYS A 89 14.47 39.14 2.61
N LYS A 90 15.81 39.25 2.64
CA LYS A 90 16.74 38.17 2.28
C LYS A 90 16.57 36.96 3.20
N GLN A 91 16.58 37.17 4.52
CA GLN A 91 16.49 36.10 5.52
C GLN A 91 15.13 35.40 5.49
N CYS A 92 14.02 36.14 5.42
CA CYS A 92 12.70 35.54 5.28
C CYS A 92 12.55 34.76 3.96
N THR A 93 13.19 35.22 2.88
CA THR A 93 13.17 34.50 1.59
C THR A 93 13.82 33.13 1.70
N ILE A 94 14.88 32.96 2.49
CA ILE A 94 15.52 31.66 2.73
C ILE A 94 14.54 30.69 3.39
N ILE A 95 13.85 31.13 4.45
CA ILE A 95 12.83 30.31 5.14
C ILE A 95 11.70 29.96 4.18
N LEU A 96 11.18 30.92 3.42
CA LEU A 96 10.10 30.68 2.47
C LEU A 96 10.50 29.66 1.39
N LYS A 97 11.71 29.77 0.82
CA LYS A 97 12.21 28.80 -0.16
C LYS A 97 12.32 27.40 0.44
N TYR A 98 12.82 27.29 1.67
CA TYR A 98 12.88 26.02 2.40
C TYR A 98 11.48 25.43 2.60
N CYS A 99 10.53 26.20 3.13
CA CYS A 99 9.16 25.72 3.36
C CYS A 99 8.45 25.30 2.07
N ILE A 100 8.65 26.04 0.97
CA ILE A 100 8.12 25.68 -0.35
C ILE A 100 8.71 24.34 -0.81
N ARG A 101 10.03 24.15 -0.66
CA ARG A 101 10.68 22.89 -1.02
C ARG A 101 10.14 21.73 -0.17
N ASP A 102 9.90 21.94 1.11
CA ASP A 102 9.31 20.94 2.03
C ASP A 102 7.91 20.49 1.63
N CYS A 103 7.13 21.34 0.99
CA CYS A 103 5.82 20.98 0.46
C CYS A 103 5.91 20.31 -0.91
N ILE A 104 6.80 20.78 -1.79
CA ILE A 104 6.90 20.31 -3.17
C ILE A 104 7.60 18.95 -3.25
N ALA A 105 8.70 18.74 -2.51
CA ALA A 105 9.53 17.54 -2.65
C ALA A 105 8.77 16.23 -2.36
N PRO A 106 7.98 16.14 -1.27
CA PRO A 106 7.20 14.94 -1.02
C PRO A 106 6.13 14.70 -2.08
N LYS A 107 5.50 15.78 -2.59
CA LYS A 107 4.52 15.69 -3.69
C LYS A 107 5.17 15.11 -4.96
N GLU A 108 6.31 15.68 -5.38
CA GLU A 108 7.08 15.18 -6.54
C GLU A 108 7.44 13.70 -6.39
N ALA A 109 7.89 13.30 -5.19
CA ALA A 109 8.24 11.91 -4.92
C ALA A 109 7.03 10.96 -5.01
N ILE A 110 5.84 11.37 -4.53
CA ILE A 110 4.60 10.59 -4.64
C ILE A 110 4.11 10.50 -6.09
N GLU A 111 4.19 11.60 -6.85
CA GLU A 111 3.84 11.63 -8.28
C GLU A 111 4.78 10.73 -9.09
N TYR A 112 6.08 10.75 -8.78
CA TYR A 112 7.08 9.91 -9.46
C TYR A 112 6.79 8.42 -9.30
N ILE A 113 6.41 7.97 -8.10
CA ILE A 113 6.04 6.56 -7.86
C ILE A 113 4.60 6.23 -8.26
N ASN A 114 3.84 7.22 -8.74
CA ASN A 114 2.45 7.10 -9.21
C ASN A 114 1.49 6.42 -8.20
N LYS A 115 1.74 6.62 -6.90
CA LYS A 115 1.08 5.81 -5.84
C LYS A 115 -0.42 6.09 -5.70
N ILE A 116 -0.85 7.34 -5.91
CA ILE A 116 -2.27 7.68 -5.87
C ILE A 116 -3.03 7.02 -7.03
N THR A 117 -2.42 6.96 -8.22
CA THR A 117 -3.03 6.27 -9.36
C THR A 117 -3.12 4.78 -9.11
N GLU A 118 -2.08 4.16 -8.55
CA GLU A 118 -2.13 2.76 -8.08
C GLU A 118 -3.32 2.55 -7.12
N TYR A 119 -3.49 3.44 -6.15
CA TYR A 119 -4.60 3.35 -5.20
C TYR A 119 -5.96 3.43 -5.90
N ARG A 120 -6.12 4.35 -6.85
CA ARG A 120 -7.36 4.51 -7.61
C ARG A 120 -7.68 3.27 -8.43
N LEU A 121 -6.71 2.77 -9.21
CA LEU A 121 -6.90 1.58 -10.04
C LEU A 121 -7.35 0.37 -9.23
N ILE A 122 -6.73 0.15 -8.08
CA ILE A 122 -7.07 -0.97 -7.20
C ILE A 122 -8.41 -0.77 -6.51
N SER A 123 -8.71 0.45 -6.08
CA SER A 123 -9.98 0.81 -5.43
C SER A 123 -11.15 0.64 -6.39
N ASP A 124 -11.00 1.10 -7.64
CA ASP A 124 -11.98 0.96 -8.70
C ASP A 124 -12.19 -0.52 -9.06
N LEU A 125 -11.11 -1.30 -9.19
CA LEU A 125 -11.17 -2.73 -9.49
C LEU A 125 -11.86 -3.55 -8.39
N THR A 126 -11.58 -3.24 -7.13
CA THR A 126 -12.04 -4.04 -5.98
C THR A 126 -13.27 -3.45 -5.29
N ILE A 127 -13.76 -2.31 -5.77
CA ILE A 127 -14.95 -1.60 -5.28
C ILE A 127 -14.82 -1.33 -3.78
N ILE A 128 -13.70 -0.72 -3.39
CA ILE A 128 -13.47 -0.23 -2.04
C ILE A 128 -13.08 1.23 -2.05
N PRO A 129 -13.33 1.98 -0.97
CA PRO A 129 -12.84 3.35 -0.85
C PRO A 129 -11.31 3.43 -0.88
N LEU A 130 -10.79 4.52 -1.45
CA LEU A 130 -9.36 4.77 -1.61
C LEU A 130 -8.57 4.68 -0.29
N TYR A 131 -9.12 5.26 0.79
CA TYR A 131 -8.51 5.22 2.11
C TYR A 131 -8.43 3.80 2.70
N GLU A 132 -9.36 2.91 2.33
CA GLU A 132 -9.37 1.54 2.85
C GLU A 132 -8.22 0.74 2.24
N TYR A 133 -7.91 0.98 0.96
CA TYR A 133 -6.74 0.40 0.32
C TYR A 133 -5.43 0.96 0.89
N SER A 134 -5.36 2.27 1.11
CA SER A 134 -4.14 2.91 1.64
C SER A 134 -3.76 2.41 3.03
N TYR A 135 -4.73 1.93 3.82
CA TYR A 135 -4.48 1.34 5.14
C TYR A 135 -3.91 -0.08 5.06
N GLY A 136 -3.77 -0.64 3.86
CA GLY A 136 -3.15 -1.95 3.60
C GLY A 136 -4.08 -3.14 3.92
N ASN A 137 -5.39 -2.92 3.94
CA ASN A 137 -6.39 -3.96 4.23
C ASN A 137 -6.67 -4.85 3.00
N LYS A 138 -5.64 -5.59 2.54
CA LYS A 138 -5.71 -6.45 1.35
C LYS A 138 -6.80 -7.51 1.41
N THR A 139 -7.16 -7.99 2.62
CA THR A 139 -8.26 -8.95 2.79
C THR A 139 -9.61 -8.37 2.41
N LYS A 140 -9.88 -7.09 2.75
CA LYS A 140 -11.14 -6.44 2.38
C LYS A 140 -11.29 -6.31 0.86
N MET A 141 -10.18 -6.06 0.15
CA MET A 141 -10.18 -6.01 -1.31
C MET A 141 -10.62 -7.34 -1.93
N ILE A 142 -9.98 -8.44 -1.51
CA ILE A 142 -10.27 -9.78 -2.05
C ILE A 142 -11.71 -10.18 -1.70
N ASN A 143 -12.15 -9.90 -0.47
CA ASN A 143 -13.52 -10.17 -0.05
C ASN A 143 -14.54 -9.39 -0.88
N ASN A 144 -14.32 -8.10 -1.14
CA ASN A 144 -15.24 -7.32 -1.98
C ASN A 144 -15.27 -7.84 -3.42
N LEU A 145 -14.12 -8.17 -4.00
CA LEU A 145 -14.09 -8.78 -5.34
C LEU A 145 -14.90 -10.08 -5.38
N PHE A 146 -14.75 -10.95 -4.38
CA PHE A 146 -15.49 -12.20 -4.28
C PHE A 146 -16.99 -11.98 -4.07
N VAL A 147 -17.37 -11.06 -3.18
CA VAL A 147 -18.79 -10.72 -2.91
C VAL A 147 -19.46 -10.15 -4.16
N ASN A 148 -18.76 -9.29 -4.90
CA ASN A 148 -19.30 -8.72 -6.14
C ASN A 148 -19.51 -9.78 -7.22
N LEU A 149 -18.55 -10.70 -7.40
CA LEU A 149 -18.69 -11.82 -8.34
C LEU A 149 -19.84 -12.76 -7.95
N ALA A 150 -19.92 -13.13 -6.66
CA ALA A 150 -21.01 -13.97 -6.17
C ALA A 150 -22.38 -13.31 -6.37
N HIS A 151 -22.49 -12.01 -6.12
CA HIS A 151 -23.72 -11.25 -6.36
C HIS A 151 -24.10 -11.23 -7.85
N GLN A 152 -23.13 -11.02 -8.75
CA GLN A 152 -23.37 -11.07 -10.21
C GLN A 152 -23.89 -12.44 -10.67
N GLU A 153 -23.33 -13.51 -10.12
CA GLU A 153 -23.70 -14.90 -10.44
C GLU A 153 -24.85 -15.44 -9.57
N GLN A 154 -25.49 -14.59 -8.73
CA GLN A 154 -26.63 -14.95 -7.88
C GLN A 154 -26.33 -16.07 -6.85
N PHE A 155 -25.08 -16.13 -6.36
CA PHE A 155 -24.70 -17.00 -5.25
C PHE A 155 -24.95 -16.33 -3.89
N GLU A 156 -25.47 -17.09 -2.93
CA GLU A 156 -25.53 -16.68 -1.54
C GLU A 156 -24.19 -16.94 -0.83
N ILE A 157 -23.68 -15.94 -0.11
CA ILE A 157 -22.45 -16.08 0.68
C ILE A 157 -22.79 -16.25 2.15
N SER A 158 -22.32 -17.35 2.75
CA SER A 158 -22.36 -17.56 4.20
C SER A 158 -21.11 -16.99 4.86
N PHE A 159 -21.28 -16.00 5.75
CA PHE A 159 -20.21 -15.49 6.60
C PHE A 159 -20.07 -16.34 7.86
N LYS A 160 -19.30 -17.42 7.79
CA LYS A 160 -18.93 -18.19 9.00
C LYS A 160 -17.85 -17.43 9.78
N TYR A 161 -18.24 -16.80 10.88
CA TYR A 161 -17.29 -16.30 11.87
C TYR A 161 -16.55 -17.49 12.49
N ARG A 162 -15.38 -17.83 11.96
CA ARG A 162 -14.45 -18.68 12.71
C ARG A 162 -13.95 -17.84 13.89
N GLY A 163 -14.26 -18.29 15.09
CA GLY A 163 -13.62 -17.80 16.31
C GLY A 163 -12.10 -17.84 16.15
N ARG A 164 -11.39 -17.09 17.00
CA ARG A 164 -9.93 -16.93 17.00
C ARG A 164 -9.19 -18.23 17.40
N ASN A 165 -9.63 -19.38 16.91
CA ASN A 165 -9.00 -20.66 17.14
C ASN A 165 -7.72 -20.75 16.31
N GLU A 166 -6.75 -21.44 16.88
CA GLU A 166 -5.34 -21.44 16.51
C GLU A 166 -5.14 -21.54 15.00
N LYS A 167 -4.24 -20.69 14.48
CA LYS A 167 -3.79 -20.76 13.10
C LYS A 167 -3.10 -22.11 12.90
N GLU A 168 -3.85 -23.12 12.47
CA GLU A 168 -3.26 -24.34 11.93
C GLU A 168 -2.31 -23.91 10.83
N LYS A 169 -1.03 -24.23 11.02
CA LYS A 169 0.00 -23.94 10.03
C LYS A 169 -0.16 -24.95 8.91
N PHE A 170 -0.68 -24.51 7.78
CA PHE A 170 -0.68 -25.31 6.57
C PHE A 170 0.76 -25.52 6.07
N LYS A 171 1.02 -26.68 5.46
CA LYS A 171 2.30 -26.95 4.79
C LYS A 171 2.48 -25.96 3.64
N GLY A 172 3.57 -25.21 3.66
CA GLY A 172 3.92 -24.23 2.63
C GLY A 172 4.58 -24.86 1.40
N GLY A 173 5.20 -24.01 0.57
CA GLY A 173 6.00 -24.45 -0.57
C GLY A 173 7.19 -25.32 -0.17
N LEU A 174 7.61 -26.21 -1.06
CA LEU A 174 8.81 -27.03 -0.89
C LEU A 174 10.06 -26.17 -1.15
N VAL A 175 11.03 -26.22 -0.23
CA VAL A 175 12.37 -25.64 -0.41
C VAL A 175 13.38 -26.76 -0.27
N GLY A 176 14.10 -27.07 -1.35
CA GLY A 176 15.18 -28.04 -1.34
C GLY A 176 16.47 -27.45 -0.76
N ASP A 177 17.33 -28.32 -0.23
CA ASP A 177 18.65 -27.90 0.25
C ASP A 177 19.54 -27.47 -0.92
N PRO A 178 20.16 -26.27 -0.86
CA PRO A 178 21.03 -25.81 -1.93
C PRO A 178 22.41 -26.47 -1.86
N GLU A 179 23.00 -26.76 -3.02
CA GLU A 179 24.42 -27.06 -3.12
C GLU A 179 25.25 -25.81 -2.83
N LYS A 180 26.04 -25.84 -1.75
CA LYS A 180 26.85 -24.70 -1.31
C LYS A 180 28.22 -24.75 -1.96
N GLY A 181 28.63 -23.65 -2.60
CA GLY A 181 29.96 -23.52 -3.16
C GLY A 181 30.05 -22.41 -4.18
N PHE A 182 31.27 -22.15 -4.66
CA PHE A 182 31.49 -21.33 -5.83
C PHE A 182 31.38 -22.21 -7.07
N SER A 183 30.58 -21.78 -8.04
CA SER A 183 30.42 -22.45 -9.32
C SER A 183 31.10 -21.64 -10.42
N SER A 184 31.92 -22.30 -11.21
CA SER A 184 32.56 -21.70 -12.40
C SER A 184 31.72 -21.86 -13.67
N ILE A 185 30.52 -22.46 -13.57
CA ILE A 185 29.63 -22.70 -14.72
C ILE A 185 28.43 -21.76 -14.69
N SER A 186 27.85 -21.50 -15.86
CA SER A 186 26.62 -20.73 -15.98
C SER A 186 25.42 -21.53 -15.46
N HIS A 187 24.60 -20.91 -14.62
CA HIS A 187 23.35 -21.49 -14.12
C HIS A 187 22.16 -21.00 -14.93
N VAL A 188 21.23 -21.92 -15.21
CA VAL A 188 19.91 -21.58 -15.76
C VAL A 188 18.91 -21.58 -14.61
N VAL A 189 18.17 -20.49 -14.47
CA VAL A 189 17.09 -20.36 -13.49
C VAL A 189 15.77 -20.50 -14.22
N LEU A 190 14.93 -21.43 -13.76
CA LEU A 190 13.58 -21.65 -14.27
C LEU A 190 12.60 -21.28 -13.17
N ASP A 191 11.59 -20.49 -13.54
CA ASP A 191 10.50 -20.09 -12.63
C ASP A 191 9.15 -20.27 -13.32
N PHE A 192 8.12 -20.58 -12.54
CA PHE A 192 6.75 -20.72 -13.05
C PHE A 192 6.07 -19.36 -13.07
N ASN A 193 5.44 -19.01 -14.20
CA ASN A 193 4.57 -17.84 -14.27
C ASN A 193 3.31 -18.08 -13.41
N SER A 194 3.23 -17.40 -12.28
CA SER A 194 2.07 -17.42 -11.38
C SER A 194 1.64 -18.84 -10.95
N LEU A 195 2.55 -19.58 -10.32
CA LEU A 195 2.35 -21.00 -9.94
C LEU A 195 0.97 -21.29 -9.29
N TYR A 196 0.62 -20.61 -8.20
CA TYR A 196 -0.63 -20.89 -7.48
C TYR A 196 -1.89 -20.51 -8.27
N PRO A 197 -2.01 -19.30 -8.87
CA PRO A 197 -3.12 -18.98 -9.76
C PRO A 197 -3.32 -20.00 -10.88
N SER A 198 -2.23 -20.44 -11.53
CA SER A 198 -2.28 -21.42 -12.61
C SER A 198 -2.74 -22.80 -12.11
N LEU A 199 -2.29 -23.24 -10.94
CA LEU A 199 -2.77 -24.49 -10.34
C LEU A 199 -4.24 -24.43 -9.95
N MET A 200 -4.72 -23.28 -9.43
CA MET A 200 -6.13 -23.10 -9.08
C MET A 200 -7.03 -23.21 -10.30
N THR A 201 -6.67 -22.57 -11.41
CA THR A 201 -7.45 -22.63 -12.66
C THR A 201 -7.34 -24.01 -13.33
N GLN A 202 -6.14 -24.58 -13.42
CA GLN A 202 -5.91 -25.88 -14.06
C GLN A 202 -6.66 -27.02 -13.36
N ASN A 203 -6.72 -26.99 -12.03
CA ASN A 203 -7.35 -28.06 -11.24
C ASN A 203 -8.77 -27.68 -10.78
N ASN A 204 -9.34 -26.58 -11.27
CA ASN A 204 -10.66 -26.08 -10.89
C ASN A 204 -10.86 -26.00 -9.37
N ILE A 205 -9.87 -25.46 -8.64
CA ILE A 205 -9.91 -25.32 -7.19
C ILE A 205 -10.75 -24.09 -6.84
N CYS A 206 -11.98 -24.30 -6.37
CA CYS A 206 -12.92 -23.26 -6.00
C CYS A 206 -13.78 -23.71 -4.80
N PHE A 207 -14.41 -22.76 -4.12
CA PHE A 207 -15.39 -23.06 -3.07
C PHE A 207 -16.59 -23.86 -3.60
N LEU A 208 -16.94 -23.67 -4.88
CA LEU A 208 -18.07 -24.35 -5.54
C LEU A 208 -17.76 -25.78 -5.98
N THR A 209 -16.49 -26.14 -6.10
CA THR A 209 -16.04 -27.41 -6.69
C THR A 209 -15.44 -28.35 -5.64
N LYS A 210 -15.20 -27.84 -4.43
CA LYS A 210 -14.68 -28.62 -3.32
C LYS A 210 -15.80 -29.48 -2.71
N LEU A 211 -15.81 -30.75 -3.04
CA LEU A 211 -16.62 -31.74 -2.33
C LEU A 211 -16.08 -31.91 -0.91
N LEU A 212 -16.96 -31.77 0.09
CA LEU A 212 -16.69 -32.27 1.43
C LEU A 212 -16.88 -33.79 1.38
N GLU A 213 -15.99 -34.56 2.01
CA GLU A 213 -15.86 -36.02 1.86
C GLU A 213 -17.12 -36.85 2.24
N ASN A 214 -18.27 -36.22 2.54
CA ASN A 214 -19.51 -36.88 2.96
C ASN A 214 -20.79 -36.40 2.25
N GLU A 215 -20.72 -35.61 1.16
CA GLU A 215 -21.91 -35.15 0.44
C GLU A 215 -21.89 -35.68 -1.02
N GLU A 216 -22.65 -36.75 -1.25
CA GLU A 216 -23.04 -37.22 -2.59
C GLU A 216 -24.08 -36.26 -3.18
N GLU A 217 -23.67 -35.09 -3.67
CA GLU A 217 -24.55 -34.24 -4.49
C GLU A 217 -23.88 -33.85 -5.82
N GLU A 218 -24.71 -33.80 -6.87
CA GLU A 218 -24.33 -33.64 -8.27
C GLU A 218 -23.34 -32.48 -8.50
N CYS A 219 -22.15 -32.84 -8.95
CA CYS A 219 -21.10 -31.90 -9.30
C CYS A 219 -21.51 -31.12 -10.56
N TYR A 220 -21.66 -29.80 -10.48
CA TYR A 220 -21.60 -28.95 -11.67
C TYR A 220 -20.14 -28.92 -12.15
N LYS A 221 -19.75 -29.93 -12.95
CA LYS A 221 -18.52 -29.86 -13.74
C LYS A 221 -18.70 -28.79 -14.81
N ILE A 222 -18.34 -27.55 -14.48
CA ILE A 222 -18.20 -26.50 -15.49
C ILE A 222 -16.91 -26.80 -16.25
N SER A 223 -17.05 -27.22 -17.51
CA SER A 223 -15.94 -27.44 -18.41
C SER A 223 -15.41 -26.10 -18.94
N PHE A 224 -14.17 -26.09 -19.44
CA PHE A 224 -13.59 -24.89 -20.04
C PHE A 224 -14.35 -24.43 -21.30
N GLU A 225 -15.03 -25.35 -21.98
CA GLU A 225 -15.94 -25.03 -23.09
C GLU A 225 -17.17 -24.22 -22.65
N ASP A 226 -17.70 -24.45 -21.44
CA ASP A 226 -18.91 -23.77 -20.94
C ASP A 226 -18.69 -22.26 -20.68
N ILE A 227 -17.43 -21.86 -20.47
CA ILE A 227 -17.04 -20.46 -20.21
C ILE A 227 -16.78 -19.71 -21.54
N LYS A 228 -16.46 -20.42 -22.63
CA LYS A 228 -15.97 -19.84 -23.90
C LYS A 228 -16.99 -19.03 -24.71
N GLY A 229 -18.21 -18.85 -24.22
CA GLY A 229 -19.27 -18.04 -24.86
C GLY A 229 -19.65 -16.74 -24.13
N LYS A 230 -19.13 -16.48 -22.92
CA LYS A 230 -19.57 -15.34 -22.09
C LYS A 230 -18.56 -14.21 -21.91
N THR A 231 -17.31 -14.40 -22.29
CA THR A 231 -16.31 -13.32 -22.31
C THR A 231 -16.34 -12.60 -23.66
N LYS A 232 -17.14 -11.53 -23.77
CA LYS A 232 -16.81 -10.42 -24.65
C LYS A 232 -15.79 -9.55 -23.89
N TYR A 233 -14.59 -9.42 -24.45
CA TYR A 233 -13.70 -8.30 -24.14
C TYR A 233 -14.37 -6.98 -24.52
#